data_AF-A0AB34JHN4-F1
#
_entry.id   AF-A0AB34JHN4-F1
#
_cell.length_a   1.000
_cell.length_b   1.000
_cell.length_c   1.000
_cell.angle_alpha   90.00
_cell.angle_beta   90.00
_cell.angle_gamma   90.00
#
_symmetry.space_group_name_H-M   'P 1'
#
loop_
_entity.id
_entity.type
_entity.pdbx_description
1 polymer ?
#
loop_
_entity_poly.entity_id
_entity_poly.type
_entity_poly.pdbx_seq_one_letter_code
_entity_poly.pdbx_strand_id
1 'polypeptide(L)'
;MAGTLSRQDAEQARGDYLHENSILLEAILQNLNAGRVDDALQYQLQAQQNLIFLGTLADAQPNVRKLIFSAAPTHAAAPTHAQAETS
;
A
#
# COMPACT_ATOMS: atom_id res chain seq x y z
N MET A 1 0.79 10.28 -33.34
CA MET A 1 -0.34 10.96 -32.66
C MET A 1 -0.43 10.47 -31.23
N ALA A 2 0.42 10.99 -30.34
CA ALA A 2 0.39 10.66 -28.92
C ALA A 2 -0.66 11.57 -28.26
N GLY A 3 -1.92 11.14 -28.31
CA GLY A 3 -3.00 11.81 -27.60
C GLY A 3 -2.76 11.63 -26.11
N THR A 4 -2.49 12.73 -25.43
CA THR A 4 -2.49 12.85 -23.98
C THR A 4 -3.77 12.21 -23.45
N LEU A 5 -3.67 11.11 -22.71
CA LEU A 5 -4.77 10.61 -21.88
C LEU A 5 -5.28 11.82 -21.09
N SER A 6 -6.55 12.18 -21.24
CA SER A 6 -7.05 13.42 -20.65
C SER A 6 -6.84 13.32 -19.15
N ARG A 7 -6.35 14.39 -18.51
CA ARG A 7 -6.14 14.41 -17.06
C ARG A 7 -7.37 13.93 -16.29
N GLN A 8 -8.55 14.21 -16.85
CA GLN A 8 -9.84 13.80 -16.34
C GLN A 8 -10.06 12.27 -16.39
N ASP A 9 -9.59 11.60 -17.44
CA ASP A 9 -9.64 10.13 -17.57
C ASP A 9 -8.72 9.46 -16.53
N ALA A 10 -7.55 10.07 -16.27
CA ALA A 10 -6.63 9.60 -15.24
C ALA A 10 -7.18 9.80 -13.82
N GLU A 11 -7.87 10.92 -13.57
CA GLU A 11 -8.55 11.19 -12.30
C GLU A 11 -9.75 10.26 -12.09
N GLN A 12 -10.49 9.93 -13.15
CA GLN A 12 -11.58 8.97 -13.09
C GLN A 12 -11.07 7.54 -12.83
N ALA A 13 -10.04 7.10 -13.55
CA ALA A 13 -9.39 5.81 -13.30
C ALA A 13 -8.89 5.72 -11.85
N ARG A 14 -8.36 6.83 -11.29
CA ARG A 14 -7.97 6.89 -9.87
C ARG A 14 -9.15 6.60 -8.94
N GLY A 15 -10.32 7.16 -9.23
CA GLY A 15 -11.55 6.89 -8.48
C GLY A 15 -11.98 5.43 -8.57
N ASP A 16 -11.93 4.85 -9.76
CA ASP A 16 -12.30 3.46 -10.02
C ASP A 16 -11.41 2.49 -9.23
N TYR A 17 -10.08 2.68 -9.27
CA TYR A 17 -9.14 1.84 -8.52
C TYR A 17 -9.26 1.99 -7.00
N LEU A 18 -9.61 3.17 -6.49
CA LEU A 18 -9.90 3.36 -5.06
C LEU A 18 -11.18 2.64 -4.64
N HIS A 19 -12.22 2.69 -5.49
CA HIS A 19 -13.47 1.98 -5.23
C HIS A 19 -13.28 0.47 -5.29
N GLU A 20 -12.56 -0.03 -6.31
CA GLU A 20 -12.23 -1.44 -6.45
C GLU A 20 -11.43 -1.93 -5.23
N ASN A 21 -10.46 -1.16 -4.74
CA ASN A 21 -9.72 -1.50 -3.51
C ASN A 21 -10.61 -1.64 -2.29
N SER A 22 -11.67 -0.81 -2.16
CA SER A 22 -12.64 -0.97 -1.07
C SER A 22 -13.38 -2.30 -1.15
N ILE A 23 -13.81 -2.70 -2.34
CA ILE A 23 -14.50 -3.97 -2.58
C ILE A 23 -13.56 -5.15 -2.33
N LEU A 24 -12.32 -5.06 -2.81
CA LEU A 24 -11.30 -6.10 -2.62
C LEU A 24 -10.97 -6.31 -1.15
N LEU A 25 -10.83 -5.24 -0.35
CA LEU A 25 -10.59 -5.34 1.09
C LEU A 25 -11.77 -6.02 1.81
N GLU A 26 -12.99 -5.68 1.45
CA GLU A 26 -14.18 -6.34 2.00
C GLU A 26 -14.20 -7.83 1.63
N ALA A 27 -13.93 -8.16 0.36
CA ALA A 27 -13.83 -9.53 -0.10
C ALA A 27 -12.72 -10.31 0.63
N ILE A 28 -11.54 -9.72 0.83
CA ILE A 28 -10.44 -10.35 1.57
C ILE A 28 -10.91 -10.69 2.99
N LEU A 29 -11.52 -9.76 3.70
CA LEU A 29 -12.04 -10.01 5.06
C LEU A 29 -13.08 -11.13 5.08
N GLN A 30 -14.03 -11.11 4.15
CA GLN A 30 -15.05 -12.15 4.04
C GLN A 30 -14.45 -13.54 3.74
N ASN A 31 -13.47 -13.61 2.84
CA ASN A 31 -12.80 -14.87 2.48
C ASN A 31 -11.94 -15.41 3.62
N LEU A 32 -11.21 -14.54 4.33
CA LEU A 32 -10.44 -14.94 5.52
C LEU A 32 -11.34 -15.45 6.65
N ASN A 33 -12.46 -14.78 6.90
CA ASN A 33 -13.45 -15.25 7.89
C ASN A 33 -14.08 -16.59 7.51
N ALA A 34 -14.18 -16.90 6.21
CA ALA A 34 -14.67 -18.17 5.71
C ALA A 34 -13.59 -19.26 5.59
N GLY A 35 -12.33 -18.96 5.90
CA GLY A 35 -11.20 -19.87 5.73
C GLY A 35 -10.75 -20.09 4.28
N ARG A 36 -11.24 -19.28 3.33
CA ARG A 36 -10.89 -19.34 1.90
C ARG A 36 -9.63 -18.52 1.62
N VAL A 37 -8.48 -19.06 2.06
CA VAL A 37 -7.19 -18.36 1.99
C VAL A 37 -6.72 -18.13 0.55
N ASP A 38 -6.98 -19.08 -0.36
CA ASP A 38 -6.57 -18.97 -1.76
C ASP A 38 -7.34 -17.84 -2.49
N ASP A 39 -8.64 -17.71 -2.25
CA ASP A 39 -9.45 -16.61 -2.79
C ASP A 39 -9.01 -15.27 -2.21
N ALA A 40 -8.75 -15.22 -0.89
CA ALA A 40 -8.21 -14.02 -0.25
C ALA A 40 -6.85 -13.62 -0.84
N LEU A 41 -5.98 -14.56 -1.15
CA LEU A 41 -4.67 -14.30 -1.76
C LEU A 41 -4.80 -13.68 -3.16
N GLN A 42 -5.75 -14.17 -3.97
CA GLN A 42 -6.02 -13.59 -5.29
C GLN A 42 -6.50 -12.15 -5.18
N TYR A 43 -7.44 -11.87 -4.28
CA TYR A 43 -7.90 -10.50 -4.03
C TYR A 43 -6.79 -9.59 -3.47
N GLN A 44 -5.89 -10.12 -2.64
CA GLN A 44 -4.71 -9.37 -2.18
C GLN A 44 -3.76 -9.00 -3.31
N LEU A 45 -3.50 -9.91 -4.26
CA LEU A 45 -2.65 -9.60 -5.41
C LEU A 45 -3.25 -8.50 -6.29
N GLN A 46 -4.57 -8.52 -6.49
CA GLN A 46 -5.27 -7.46 -7.23
C GLN A 46 -5.18 -6.11 -6.49
N ALA A 47 -5.45 -6.10 -5.19
CA ALA A 47 -5.36 -4.87 -4.38
C ALA A 47 -3.93 -4.29 -4.40
N GLN A 48 -2.91 -5.15 -4.36
CA GLN A 48 -1.51 -4.71 -4.44
C GLN A 48 -1.21 -4.06 -5.80
N GLN A 49 -1.66 -4.63 -6.91
CA GLN A 49 -1.48 -4.05 -8.25
C GLN A 49 -2.14 -2.67 -8.36
N ASN A 50 -3.35 -2.53 -7.84
CA ASN A 50 -4.08 -1.26 -7.83
C ASN A 50 -3.34 -0.19 -7.00
N LEU A 51 -2.78 -0.56 -5.86
CA LEU A 51 -1.98 0.36 -5.03
C LEU A 51 -0.70 0.81 -5.74
N ILE A 52 -0.02 -0.11 -6.46
CA ILE A 52 1.15 0.24 -7.26
C ILE A 52 0.76 1.23 -8.36
N PHE A 53 -0.34 0.98 -9.09
CA PHE A 53 -0.83 1.89 -10.12
C PHE A 53 -1.19 3.28 -9.56
N LEU A 54 -1.85 3.33 -8.42
CA LEU A 54 -2.18 4.60 -7.76
C LEU A 54 -0.92 5.34 -7.30
N GLY A 55 0.09 4.62 -6.81
CA GLY A 55 1.39 5.17 -6.41
C GLY A 55 2.15 5.78 -7.60
N THR A 56 2.24 5.05 -8.71
CA THR A 56 2.89 5.56 -9.93
C THR A 56 2.15 6.76 -10.51
N LEU A 57 0.81 6.75 -10.47
CA LEU A 57 0.02 7.89 -10.89
C LEU A 57 0.22 9.11 -9.98
N ALA A 58 0.35 8.90 -8.67
CA ALA A 58 0.65 9.95 -7.69
C ALA A 58 2.07 10.53 -7.87
N ASP A 59 3.07 9.68 -8.09
CA ASP A 59 4.46 10.09 -8.35
C ASP A 59 4.61 10.84 -9.68
N ALA A 60 3.79 10.51 -10.68
CA ALA A 60 3.72 11.23 -11.95
C ALA A 60 3.00 12.59 -11.83
N GLN A 61 2.35 12.91 -10.70
CA GLN A 61 1.80 14.24 -10.47
C GLN A 61 2.92 15.23 -10.13
N PRO A 62 2.97 16.42 -10.78
CA PRO A 62 4.10 17.33 -10.67
C PRO A 62 4.34 17.97 -9.28
N ASN A 63 3.56 17.70 -8.21
CA ASN A 63 3.63 18.47 -6.95
C ASN A 63 3.23 17.76 -5.64
N VAL A 64 3.78 16.60 -5.27
CA VAL A 64 3.62 16.09 -3.88
C VAL A 64 4.93 15.52 -3.29
N ARG A 65 6.07 16.18 -3.58
CA ARG A 65 7.37 15.79 -2.98
C ARG A 65 7.70 16.54 -1.68
N LYS A 66 6.73 16.73 -0.80
CA LYS A 66 6.95 17.22 0.57
C LYS A 66 5.85 16.64 1.47
N LEU A 67 6.15 15.55 2.18
CA LEU A 67 5.71 15.29 3.58
C LEU A 67 5.97 13.85 4.09
N ILE A 68 6.41 12.89 3.27
CA ILE A 68 6.45 11.47 3.69
C ILE A 68 7.87 10.97 4.08
N PHE A 69 8.59 11.70 4.95
CA PHE A 69 9.75 11.09 5.62
C PHE A 69 9.96 11.65 7.03
N SER A 70 9.10 11.24 7.97
CA SER A 70 9.45 11.22 9.40
C SER A 70 8.73 10.08 10.11
N ALA A 71 9.00 8.86 9.70
CA ALA A 71 8.76 7.69 10.52
C ALA A 71 9.87 6.67 10.22
N ALA A 72 11.09 6.99 10.64
CA ALA A 72 12.08 5.95 10.83
C ALA A 72 11.50 4.98 11.88
N PRO A 73 11.48 3.66 11.61
CA PRO A 73 11.11 2.69 12.63
C PRO A 73 12.21 2.70 13.68
N THR A 74 11.94 3.32 14.84
CA THR A 74 12.77 3.16 16.03
C THR A 74 12.64 1.71 16.45
N HIS A 75 13.53 0.83 15.97
CA HIS A 75 13.66 -0.51 16.53
C HIS A 75 14.10 -0.33 17.97
N ALA A 76 13.15 -0.57 18.88
CA ALA A 76 13.37 -0.68 20.30
C ALA A 76 14.40 -1.80 20.53
N ALA A 77 15.61 -1.43 20.90
CA ALA A 77 16.63 -2.35 21.41
C ALA A 77 16.80 -2.11 22.91
N ALA A 78 16.01 -2.82 23.71
CA ALA A 78 16.35 -3.22 25.08
C ALA A 78 15.59 -4.54 25.33
N PRO A 79 16.15 -5.55 26.03
CA PRO A 79 17.03 -5.38 27.20
C PRO A 79 18.20 -6.40 27.36
N THR A 80 19.05 -6.12 28.36
CA THR A 80 19.80 -7.06 29.23
C THR A 80 20.82 -8.04 28.63
N HIS A 81 22.11 -7.80 28.90
CA HIS A 81 22.99 -8.80 29.50
C HIS A 81 23.99 -8.14 30.46
N ALA A 82 23.90 -8.52 31.73
CA ALA A 82 24.89 -8.25 32.76
C ALA A 82 26.10 -9.17 32.55
N GLN A 83 27.32 -8.61 32.55
CA GLN A 83 28.52 -9.35 32.93
C GLN A 83 29.44 -8.44 33.75
N ALA A 84 29.76 -8.93 34.93
CA ALA A 84 30.76 -8.40 35.84
C ALA A 84 32.16 -8.59 35.23
N GLU A 85 33.02 -7.58 35.33
CA GLU A 85 34.45 -7.76 35.17
C GLU A 85 35.20 -7.06 36.31
N THR A 86 35.83 -7.90 37.10
CA THR A 86 36.86 -7.66 38.10
C THR A 86 38.18 -7.28 37.43
N SER A 87 38.82 -6.19 37.87
CA SER A 87 40.27 -6.09 38.16
C SER A 87 40.59 -4.72 38.75
#